data_AF-R4LKI0-F1
#
_entry.id   AF-R4LKI0-F1
#
_cell.length_a   1.000
_cell.length_b   1.000
_cell.length_c   1.000
_cell.angle_alpha   90.00
_cell.angle_beta   90.00
_cell.angle_gamma   90.00
#
_symmetry.space_group_name_H-M   'P 1'
#
loop_
_entity.id
_entity.type
_entity.pdbx_description
1 polymer ?
#
loop_
_entity_poly.entity_id
_entity_poly.type
_entity_poly.pdbx_seq_one_letter_code
_entity_poly.pdbx_strand_id
1 'polypeptide(L)'
;MITQDLRHTVTGDWHTRLAGNRSPRRNHWQTKIIYFRAAAELLATRPGTPLTWKSIVAAARPHGCRSTFYEVAGSHARHRMIDDLIADGRPDSVQLALRYLRTDPVEQLIDETKVWSYWPHRQHLLTRVLTPDMAPAAMAAALTESVAAWGRRNEHLAAAINHTPPACAVEDLTVLHQGRLAAVRAAAQLTDVLRHATGAR
;
A
#
# COMPACT_ATOMS: atom_id res chain seq x y z
N MET A 1 6.56 17.04 -15.23
CA MET A 1 7.57 17.28 -14.17
C MET A 1 7.47 16.12 -13.19
N ILE A 2 8.58 15.54 -12.71
CA ILE A 2 8.55 14.31 -11.88
C ILE A 2 7.59 14.44 -10.68
N THR A 3 7.55 15.60 -10.01
CA THR A 3 6.64 15.87 -8.89
C THR A 3 5.16 15.89 -9.27
N GLN A 4 4.83 16.19 -10.52
CA GLN A 4 3.48 16.07 -11.08
C GLN A 4 3.16 14.61 -11.41
N ASP A 5 4.12 13.88 -11.97
CA ASP A 5 3.97 12.45 -12.29
C ASP A 5 3.72 11.63 -11.02
N LEU A 6 4.41 11.97 -9.92
CA LEU A 6 4.16 11.42 -8.59
C LEU A 6 2.76 11.70 -8.04
N ARG A 7 2.05 12.74 -8.52
CA ARG A 7 0.67 12.99 -8.08
C ARG A 7 -0.35 12.12 -8.82
N HIS A 8 0.02 11.57 -9.96
CA HIS A 8 -0.83 10.82 -10.89
C HIS A 8 -0.27 9.42 -11.16
N THR A 9 0.07 8.73 -10.07
CA THR A 9 0.42 7.31 -10.10
C THR A 9 -0.84 6.46 -10.05
N VAL A 10 -0.82 5.25 -10.61
CA VAL A 10 -1.99 4.36 -10.68
C VAL A 10 -2.52 4.04 -9.29
N THR A 11 -1.63 3.68 -8.35
CA THR A 11 -2.03 3.44 -6.96
C THR A 11 -2.50 4.72 -6.26
N GLY A 12 -1.94 5.87 -6.64
CA GLY A 12 -2.35 7.19 -6.15
C GLY A 12 -3.77 7.56 -6.59
N ASP A 13 -4.08 7.32 -7.85
CA ASP A 13 -5.39 7.56 -8.45
C ASP A 13 -6.42 6.57 -7.92
N TRP A 14 -6.06 5.29 -7.77
CA TRP A 14 -6.90 4.28 -7.10
C TRP A 14 -7.33 4.75 -5.70
N HIS A 15 -6.37 5.15 -4.87
CA HIS A 15 -6.64 5.61 -3.51
C HIS A 15 -7.50 6.87 -3.53
N THR A 16 -7.15 7.87 -4.35
CA THR A 16 -7.85 9.15 -4.42
C THR A 16 -9.29 8.98 -4.91
N ARG A 17 -9.51 8.15 -5.93
CA ARG A 17 -10.84 7.82 -6.47
C ARG A 17 -11.73 7.17 -5.42
N LEU A 18 -11.20 6.21 -4.66
CA LEU A 18 -11.96 5.53 -3.61
C LEU A 18 -12.21 6.45 -2.41
N ALA A 19 -11.17 7.14 -1.93
CA ALA A 19 -11.26 8.05 -0.79
C ALA A 19 -12.15 9.28 -1.07
N GLY A 20 -12.20 9.72 -2.32
CA GLY A 20 -13.03 10.85 -2.77
C GLY A 20 -14.50 10.52 -2.95
N ASN A 21 -14.92 9.25 -2.89
CA ASN A 21 -16.32 8.88 -3.05
C ASN A 21 -17.15 9.32 -1.82
N ARG A 22 -17.95 10.37 -2.00
CA ARG A 22 -18.81 10.95 -0.95
C ARG A 22 -20.21 10.33 -0.88
N SER A 23 -20.53 9.32 -1.70
CA SER A 23 -21.87 8.73 -1.72
C SER A 23 -22.16 7.96 -0.42
N PRO A 24 -23.12 8.40 0.42
CA PRO A 24 -23.41 7.73 1.69
C PRO A 24 -24.05 6.34 1.49
N ARG A 25 -24.64 6.07 0.32
CA ARG A 25 -25.26 4.77 -0.02
C ARG A 25 -24.28 3.74 -0.60
N ARG A 26 -23.08 4.15 -1.01
CA ARG A 26 -22.10 3.31 -1.72
C ARG A 26 -20.66 3.62 -1.31
N ASN A 27 -20.43 3.85 -0.02
CA ASN A 27 -19.10 4.17 0.48
C ASN A 27 -18.25 2.90 0.70
N HIS A 28 -17.92 2.22 -0.39
CA HIS A 28 -17.07 1.02 -0.35
C HIS A 28 -15.70 1.30 0.29
N TRP A 29 -15.22 2.55 0.22
CA TRP A 29 -13.99 2.98 0.88
C TRP A 29 -14.08 2.94 2.41
N GLN A 30 -15.19 3.40 3.00
CA GLN A 30 -15.44 3.25 4.44
C GLN A 30 -15.43 1.78 4.85
N THR A 31 -16.03 0.90 4.04
CA THR A 31 -15.97 -0.54 4.28
C THR A 31 -14.53 -1.05 4.23
N LYS A 32 -13.75 -0.72 3.20
CA LYS A 32 -12.32 -1.10 3.13
C LYS A 32 -11.55 -0.62 4.37
N ILE A 33 -11.75 0.63 4.82
CA ILE A 33 -11.11 1.18 6.02
C ILE A 33 -11.42 0.34 7.27
N ILE A 34 -12.65 -0.13 7.46
CA ILE A 34 -13.02 -0.98 8.61
C ILE A 34 -12.14 -2.24 8.64
N TYR A 35 -11.97 -2.90 7.49
CA TYR A 35 -11.15 -4.11 7.39
C TYR A 35 -9.64 -3.82 7.46
N PHE A 36 -9.18 -2.70 6.90
CA PHE A 36 -7.79 -2.25 7.01
C PHE A 36 -7.41 -1.97 8.46
N ARG A 37 -8.26 -1.26 9.22
CA ARG A 37 -8.07 -1.03 10.65
C ARG A 37 -8.03 -2.33 11.43
N ALA A 38 -8.99 -3.22 11.21
CA ALA A 38 -9.03 -4.52 11.87
C ALA A 38 -7.75 -5.34 11.61
N ALA A 39 -7.24 -5.36 10.38
CA ALA A 39 -5.99 -6.04 10.05
C ALA A 39 -4.78 -5.39 10.73
N ALA A 40 -4.66 -4.06 10.67
CA ALA A 40 -3.56 -3.32 11.30
C ALA A 40 -3.55 -3.50 12.83
N GLU A 41 -4.71 -3.40 13.48
CA GLU A 41 -4.87 -3.60 14.93
C GLU A 41 -4.56 -5.03 15.36
N LEU A 42 -4.98 -6.04 14.60
CA LEU A 42 -4.65 -7.44 14.89
C LEU A 42 -3.16 -7.71 14.77
N LEU A 43 -2.50 -7.18 13.73
CA LEU A 43 -1.04 -7.28 13.57
C LEU A 43 -0.30 -6.59 14.73
N ALA A 44 -0.81 -5.44 15.18
CA ALA A 44 -0.22 -4.70 16.29
C ALA A 44 -0.40 -5.40 17.65
N THR A 45 -1.56 -5.98 17.91
CA THR A 45 -1.93 -6.54 19.23
C THR A 45 -1.54 -8.00 19.39
N ARG A 46 -1.29 -8.73 18.30
CA ARG A 46 -0.97 -10.17 18.30
C ARG A 46 0.21 -10.47 17.38
N PRO A 47 1.41 -9.91 17.65
CA PRO A 47 2.58 -10.14 16.82
C PRO A 47 2.91 -11.63 16.73
N GLY A 48 3.32 -12.07 15.53
CA GLY A 48 3.64 -13.47 15.25
C GLY A 48 2.45 -14.43 15.09
N THR A 49 1.22 -13.99 15.40
CA THR A 49 0.03 -14.80 15.15
C THR A 49 -0.44 -14.64 13.70
N PRO A 50 -0.60 -15.71 12.92
CA PRO A 50 -1.12 -15.61 11.56
C PRO A 50 -2.52 -14.99 11.55
N LEU A 51 -2.72 -13.98 10.69
CA LEU A 51 -4.04 -13.41 10.47
C LEU A 51 -4.89 -14.39 9.67
N THR A 52 -6.16 -14.51 10.05
CA THR A 52 -7.15 -15.27 9.30
C THR A 52 -8.31 -14.35 8.93
N TRP A 53 -9.04 -14.68 7.86
CA TRP A 53 -10.27 -13.95 7.54
C TRP A 53 -11.26 -13.95 8.72
N LYS A 54 -11.30 -15.04 9.52
CA LYS A 54 -12.17 -15.16 10.71
C LYS A 54 -11.78 -14.15 11.78
N SER A 55 -10.49 -14.03 12.10
CA SER A 55 -10.03 -13.08 13.11
C SER A 55 -10.26 -11.64 12.68
N ILE A 56 -10.06 -11.32 11.40
CA ILE A 56 -10.30 -9.99 10.85
C ILE A 56 -11.79 -9.64 10.90
N VAL A 57 -12.67 -10.54 10.45
CA VAL A 57 -14.13 -10.36 10.51
C VAL A 57 -14.59 -10.16 11.96
N ALA A 58 -14.04 -10.90 12.92
CA ALA A 58 -14.39 -10.74 14.33
C ALA A 58 -13.93 -9.38 14.91
N ALA A 59 -12.82 -8.82 14.42
CA ALA A 59 -12.30 -7.53 14.83
C ALA A 59 -12.97 -6.34 14.11
N ALA A 60 -13.53 -6.55 12.92
CA ALA A 60 -14.20 -5.50 12.14
C ALA A 60 -15.47 -5.00 12.85
N ARG A 61 -15.48 -3.71 13.22
CA ARG A 61 -16.60 -3.02 13.88
C ARG A 61 -17.27 -1.99 12.94
N PRO A 62 -18.59 -1.76 13.05
CA PRO A 62 -19.54 -2.34 14.02
C PRO A 62 -19.98 -3.78 13.69
N HIS A 63 -19.99 -4.17 12.41
CA HIS A 63 -20.46 -5.48 11.95
C HIS A 63 -19.56 -6.06 10.86
N GLY A 64 -18.53 -6.80 11.26
CA GLY A 64 -17.79 -7.64 10.33
C GLY A 64 -18.62 -8.84 9.89
N CYS A 65 -18.55 -9.17 8.60
CA CYS A 65 -19.16 -10.40 8.10
C CYS A 65 -18.30 -11.03 6.99
N ARG A 66 -18.47 -12.34 6.79
CA ARG A 66 -17.67 -13.09 5.82
C ARG A 66 -17.88 -12.58 4.39
N SER A 67 -19.12 -12.37 3.96
CA SER A 67 -19.40 -11.94 2.58
C SER A 67 -18.74 -10.59 2.28
N THR A 68 -18.88 -9.61 3.15
CA THR A 68 -18.26 -8.29 2.97
C THR A 68 -16.73 -8.37 2.99
N PHE A 69 -16.12 -9.24 3.81
CA PHE A 69 -14.67 -9.47 3.74
C PHE A 69 -14.23 -9.89 2.33
N TYR A 70 -14.93 -10.85 1.71
CA TYR A 70 -14.60 -11.30 0.35
C TYR A 70 -14.96 -10.27 -0.74
N GLU A 71 -15.95 -9.41 -0.51
CA GLU A 71 -16.22 -8.26 -1.39
C GLU A 71 -15.11 -7.20 -1.34
N VAL A 72 -14.36 -7.13 -0.23
CA VAL A 72 -13.28 -6.17 0.01
C VAL A 72 -11.92 -6.68 -0.44
N ALA A 73 -11.61 -7.95 -0.20
CA ALA A 73 -10.26 -8.51 -0.38
C ALA A 73 -10.20 -9.84 -1.17
N GLY A 74 -11.34 -10.41 -1.55
CA GLY A 74 -11.37 -11.64 -2.36
C GLY A 74 -10.83 -11.46 -3.78
N SER A 75 -10.69 -12.59 -4.50
CA SER A 75 -10.24 -12.62 -5.90
C SER A 75 -11.15 -11.85 -6.88
N HIS A 76 -12.40 -11.64 -6.50
CA HIS A 76 -13.39 -10.85 -7.23
C HIS A 76 -13.86 -9.63 -6.44
N ALA A 77 -13.04 -9.15 -5.49
CA ALA A 77 -13.34 -7.96 -4.73
C ALA A 77 -13.55 -6.76 -5.65
N ARG A 78 -14.39 -5.81 -5.20
CA ARG A 78 -14.63 -4.59 -5.96
C ARG A 78 -13.44 -3.65 -5.78
N HIS A 79 -13.04 -2.99 -6.86
CA HIS A 79 -12.02 -1.94 -6.85
C HIS A 79 -10.68 -2.40 -6.24
N ARG A 80 -10.20 -3.58 -6.64
CA ARG A 80 -8.87 -4.03 -6.22
C ARG A 80 -7.82 -3.10 -6.81
N MET A 81 -6.83 -2.73 -6.00
CA MET A 81 -5.72 -1.91 -6.48
C MET A 81 -5.03 -2.54 -7.70
N ILE A 82 -4.91 -3.88 -7.71
CA ILE A 82 -4.24 -4.60 -8.79
C ILE A 82 -5.00 -4.55 -10.12
N ASP A 83 -6.33 -4.40 -10.10
CA ASP A 83 -7.12 -4.34 -11.33
C ASP A 83 -6.83 -3.02 -12.07
N ASP A 84 -6.66 -1.91 -11.33
CA ASP A 84 -6.24 -0.62 -11.89
C ASP A 84 -4.81 -0.71 -12.45
N LEU A 85 -3.90 -1.42 -11.79
CA LEU A 85 -2.52 -1.66 -12.29
C LEU A 85 -2.47 -2.50 -13.56
N ILE A 86 -3.30 -3.55 -13.63
CA ILE A 86 -3.43 -4.40 -14.84
C ILE A 86 -4.03 -3.59 -15.98
N ALA A 87 -5.07 -2.80 -15.71
CA ALA A 87 -5.76 -1.99 -16.72
C ALA A 87 -4.88 -0.87 -17.30
N ASP A 88 -3.97 -0.30 -16.50
CA ASP A 88 -3.01 0.69 -16.96
C ASP A 88 -2.03 0.14 -18.02
N GLY A 89 -1.68 -1.15 -17.94
CA GLY A 89 -0.98 -1.88 -19.00
C GLY A 89 0.48 -1.48 -19.27
N ARG A 90 1.02 -0.41 -18.65
CA ARG A 90 2.44 -0.05 -18.78
C ARG A 90 3.33 -1.13 -18.18
N PRO A 91 4.54 -1.38 -18.72
CA PRO A 91 5.43 -2.44 -18.22
C PRO A 91 5.69 -2.38 -16.71
N ASP A 92 5.91 -1.19 -16.15
CA ASP A 92 6.14 -1.02 -14.71
C ASP A 92 4.88 -1.33 -13.88
N SER A 93 3.70 -0.92 -14.35
CA SER A 93 2.42 -1.20 -13.71
C SER A 93 2.09 -2.70 -13.73
N VAL A 94 2.40 -3.39 -14.83
CA VAL A 94 2.24 -4.85 -14.95
C VAL A 94 3.20 -5.58 -14.02
N GLN A 95 4.47 -5.16 -13.95
CA GLN A 95 5.43 -5.74 -13.00
C GLN A 95 4.98 -5.53 -11.55
N LEU A 96 4.44 -4.35 -11.24
CA LEU A 96 3.88 -4.06 -9.93
C LEU A 96 2.65 -4.94 -9.65
N ALA A 97 1.73 -5.07 -10.60
CA ALA A 97 0.58 -5.97 -10.48
C ALA A 97 1.02 -7.42 -10.19
N LEU A 98 2.00 -7.94 -10.94
CA LEU A 98 2.53 -9.29 -10.72
C LEU A 98 3.18 -9.45 -9.34
N ARG A 99 3.84 -8.41 -8.83
CA ARG A 99 4.47 -8.44 -7.49
C ARG A 99 3.45 -8.46 -6.34
N TYR A 100 2.28 -7.85 -6.54
CA TYR A 100 1.22 -7.68 -5.55
C TYR A 100 -0.03 -8.53 -5.80
N LEU A 101 -0.03 -9.36 -6.84
CA LEU A 101 -1.11 -10.31 -7.11
C LEU A 101 -1.09 -11.42 -6.05
N ARG A 102 -2.16 -11.48 -5.24
CA ARG A 102 -2.32 -12.50 -4.19
C ARG A 102 -3.43 -13.49 -4.53
N THR A 103 -3.19 -14.75 -4.17
CA THR A 103 -4.22 -15.79 -4.15
C THR A 103 -4.96 -15.81 -2.81
N ASP A 104 -4.30 -15.45 -1.71
CA ASP A 104 -4.89 -15.31 -0.38
C ASP A 104 -5.54 -13.93 -0.19
N PRO A 105 -6.85 -13.85 0.08
CA PRO A 105 -7.54 -12.61 0.41
C PRO A 105 -6.98 -11.87 1.63
N VAL A 106 -6.42 -12.57 2.62
CA VAL A 106 -5.80 -11.93 3.79
C VAL A 106 -4.55 -11.17 3.36
N GLU A 107 -3.71 -11.78 2.51
CA GLU A 107 -2.52 -11.11 1.98
C GLU A 107 -2.90 -9.90 1.11
N GLN A 108 -3.93 -10.05 0.26
CA GLN A 108 -4.45 -8.94 -0.57
C GLN A 108 -4.91 -7.76 0.30
N LEU A 109 -5.63 -8.04 1.39
CA LEU A 109 -6.08 -7.01 2.33
C LEU A 109 -4.89 -6.31 2.98
N ILE A 110 -3.87 -7.06 3.41
CA ILE A 110 -2.68 -6.49 4.06
C ILE A 110 -1.93 -5.58 3.08
N ASP A 111 -1.71 -5.98 1.83
CA ASP A 111 -1.03 -5.15 0.83
C ASP A 111 -1.77 -3.81 0.61
N GLU A 112 -3.10 -3.82 0.50
CA GLU A 112 -3.89 -2.58 0.41
C GLU A 112 -3.91 -1.78 1.74
N THR A 113 -3.86 -2.46 2.89
CA THR A 113 -3.73 -1.83 4.23
C THR A 113 -2.41 -1.08 4.36
N LYS A 114 -1.32 -1.61 3.79
CA LYS A 114 -0.02 -0.91 3.75
C LYS A 114 -0.10 0.37 2.94
N VAL A 115 -0.79 0.36 1.79
CA VAL A 115 -1.02 1.58 0.99
C VAL A 115 -1.84 2.60 1.77
N TRP A 116 -2.94 2.17 2.39
CA TRP A 116 -3.79 3.04 3.21
C TRP A 116 -3.04 3.66 4.40
N SER A 117 -2.31 2.85 5.17
CA SER A 117 -1.57 3.33 6.35
C SER A 117 -0.35 4.18 6.01
N TYR A 118 0.28 3.95 4.85
CA TYR A 118 1.39 4.78 4.36
C TYR A 118 0.91 6.10 3.74
N TRP A 119 -0.37 6.22 3.36
CA TRP A 119 -0.88 7.39 2.64
C TRP A 119 -0.56 8.75 3.31
N PRO A 120 -0.70 8.93 4.64
CA PRO A 120 -0.33 10.19 5.29
C PRO A 120 1.17 10.53 5.15
N HIS A 121 2.05 9.52 5.17
CA HIS A 121 3.49 9.69 4.95
C HIS A 121 3.77 10.13 3.51
N ARG A 122 3.12 9.48 2.53
CA ARG A 122 3.18 9.87 1.12
C ARG A 122 2.70 11.30 0.91
N GLN A 123 1.56 11.68 1.49
CA GLN A 123 1.04 13.04 1.38
C GLN A 123 2.01 14.07 1.96
N HIS A 124 2.58 13.80 3.13
CA HIS A 124 3.60 14.67 3.72
C HIS A 124 4.82 14.81 2.82
N LEU A 125 5.35 13.69 2.31
CA LEU A 125 6.48 13.65 1.37
C LEU A 125 6.21 14.54 0.14
N LEU A 126 5.09 14.31 -0.56
CA LEU A 126 4.77 15.01 -1.81
C LEU A 126 4.40 16.50 -1.64
N THR A 127 3.96 16.91 -0.45
CA THR A 127 3.47 18.29 -0.22
C THR A 127 4.42 19.17 0.58
N ARG A 128 5.31 18.57 1.39
CA ARG A 128 6.17 19.31 2.33
C ARG A 128 7.66 19.01 2.18
N VAL A 129 8.04 17.88 1.61
CA VAL A 129 9.44 17.45 1.56
C VAL A 129 10.00 17.59 0.15
N LEU A 130 9.32 17.05 -0.86
CA LEU A 130 9.80 17.12 -2.23
C LEU A 130 9.57 18.51 -2.82
N THR A 131 10.63 19.10 -3.39
CA THR A 131 10.54 20.33 -4.16
C THR A 131 10.91 20.09 -5.63
N PRO A 132 10.40 20.89 -6.58
CA PRO A 132 10.75 20.76 -8.00
C PRO A 132 12.25 20.81 -8.30
N ASP A 133 13.03 21.51 -7.48
CA ASP A 133 14.46 21.74 -7.68
C ASP A 133 15.34 20.61 -7.12
N MET A 134 14.75 19.64 -6.40
CA MET A 134 15.50 18.50 -5.90
C MET A 134 15.96 17.57 -7.02
N ALA A 135 17.21 17.14 -6.96
CA ALA A 135 17.71 16.08 -7.83
C ALA A 135 16.93 14.78 -7.59
N PRO A 136 16.66 13.96 -8.63
CA PRO A 136 15.92 12.70 -8.49
C PRO A 136 16.49 11.75 -7.42
N ALA A 137 17.82 11.68 -7.28
CA ALA A 137 18.48 10.88 -6.24
C ALA A 137 18.14 11.37 -4.82
N ALA A 138 18.07 12.68 -4.60
CA ALA A 138 17.68 13.25 -3.32
C ALA A 138 16.20 12.99 -3.01
N MET A 139 15.33 13.07 -4.02
CA MET A 139 13.91 12.68 -3.87
C MET A 139 13.76 11.20 -3.51
N ALA A 140 14.55 10.31 -4.14
CA ALA A 140 14.53 8.87 -3.84
C ALA A 140 15.02 8.55 -2.43
N ALA A 141 16.04 9.28 -1.94
CA ALA A 141 16.49 9.18 -0.56
C ALA A 141 15.41 9.64 0.43
N ALA A 142 14.71 10.75 0.13
CA ALA A 142 13.60 11.24 0.95
C ALA A 142 12.40 10.26 0.97
N LEU A 143 12.08 9.64 -0.16
CA LEU A 143 11.08 8.56 -0.25
C LEU A 143 11.49 7.36 0.62
N THR A 144 12.75 6.95 0.53
CA THR A 144 13.31 5.84 1.31
C THR A 144 13.20 6.10 2.81
N GLU A 145 13.58 7.31 3.26
CA GLU A 145 13.43 7.69 4.67
C GLU A 145 11.97 7.74 5.11
N SER A 146 11.06 8.23 4.25
CA SER A 146 9.62 8.23 4.51
C SER A 146 9.08 6.81 4.72
N VAL A 147 9.48 5.85 3.88
CA VAL A 147 9.12 4.43 4.02
C VAL A 147 9.70 3.83 5.29
N ALA A 148 10.97 4.12 5.61
CA ALA A 148 11.61 3.65 6.85
C ALA A 148 10.89 4.22 8.09
N ALA A 149 10.53 5.50 8.08
CA ALA A 149 9.79 6.15 9.16
C ALA A 149 8.38 5.57 9.34
N TRP A 150 7.68 5.24 8.25
CA TRP A 150 6.42 4.52 8.32
C TRP A 150 6.61 3.11 8.88
N GLY A 151 7.65 2.39 8.44
CA GLY A 151 7.99 1.04 8.89
C GLY A 151 8.21 0.99 10.40
N ARG A 152 9.02 1.92 10.94
CA ARG A 152 9.26 2.04 12.40
C ARG A 152 7.97 2.27 13.20
N ARG A 153 7.02 3.03 12.66
CA ARG A 153 5.74 3.33 13.33
C ARG A 153 4.72 2.20 13.22
N ASN A 154 4.88 1.31 12.24
CA ASN A 154 3.93 0.26 11.90
C ASN A 154 4.64 -1.09 11.80
N GLU A 155 5.54 -1.39 12.74
CA GLU A 155 6.53 -2.49 12.65
C GLU A 155 5.92 -3.81 12.19
N HIS A 156 4.85 -4.28 12.86
CA HIS A 156 4.22 -5.56 12.54
C HIS A 156 3.47 -5.56 11.20
N LEU A 157 2.87 -4.43 10.82
CA LEU A 157 2.25 -4.28 9.50
C LEU A 157 3.31 -4.18 8.40
N ALA A 158 4.42 -3.49 8.65
CA ALA A 158 5.55 -3.44 7.75
C ALA A 158 6.15 -4.83 7.54
N ALA A 159 6.38 -5.60 8.62
CA ALA A 159 6.94 -6.94 8.58
C ALA A 159 6.03 -7.98 7.89
N ALA A 160 4.71 -7.82 7.96
CA ALA A 160 3.75 -8.74 7.35
C ALA A 160 4.08 -9.00 5.87
N ILE A 161 3.88 -10.24 5.40
CA ILE A 161 4.19 -10.65 4.02
C ILE A 161 5.64 -10.32 3.64
N ASN A 162 6.58 -10.82 4.43
CA ASN A 162 8.02 -10.73 4.16
C ASN A 162 8.53 -9.31 3.90
N HIS A 163 8.05 -8.33 4.65
CA HIS A 163 8.42 -6.92 4.48
C HIS A 163 8.09 -6.33 3.10
N THR A 164 7.09 -6.88 2.39
CA THR A 164 6.64 -6.28 1.12
C THR A 164 6.21 -4.81 1.36
N PRO A 165 6.78 -3.83 0.63
CA PRO A 165 6.52 -2.40 0.87
C PRO A 165 5.09 -1.98 0.44
N PRO A 166 4.62 -0.77 0.80
CA PRO A 166 3.42 -0.20 0.21
C PRO A 166 3.59 -0.05 -1.30
N ALA A 167 2.65 -0.57 -2.11
CA ALA A 167 2.75 -0.55 -3.57
C ALA A 167 2.93 0.86 -4.14
N CYS A 168 2.27 1.85 -3.54
CA CYS A 168 2.44 3.25 -3.95
C CYS A 168 3.85 3.79 -3.74
N ALA A 169 4.59 3.33 -2.72
CA ALA A 169 5.98 3.72 -2.53
C ALA A 169 6.90 3.07 -3.58
N VAL A 170 6.60 1.84 -3.99
CA VAL A 170 7.33 1.18 -5.08
C VAL A 170 7.11 1.94 -6.39
N GLU A 171 5.86 2.26 -6.70
CA GLU A 171 5.50 3.05 -7.89
C GLU A 171 6.13 4.45 -7.87
N ASP A 172 6.11 5.13 -6.73
CA ASP A 172 6.77 6.44 -6.59
C ASP A 172 8.29 6.31 -6.87
N LEU A 173 8.94 5.23 -6.40
CA LEU A 173 10.36 5.01 -6.62
C LEU A 173 10.70 4.72 -8.09
N THR A 174 9.85 3.99 -8.83
CA THR A 174 10.04 3.76 -10.27
C THR A 174 9.89 5.05 -11.07
N VAL A 175 8.90 5.89 -10.71
CA VAL A 175 8.70 7.22 -11.30
C VAL A 175 9.89 8.14 -11.07
N LEU A 176 10.45 8.17 -9.86
CA LEU A 176 11.66 8.95 -9.54
C LEU A 176 12.87 8.52 -10.37
N HIS A 177 12.96 7.24 -10.74
CA HIS A 177 13.99 6.71 -11.63
C HIS A 177 13.63 6.82 -13.12
N GLN A 178 12.52 7.48 -13.47
CA GLN A 178 12.04 7.68 -14.84
C GLN A 178 11.93 6.36 -15.62
N GLY A 179 11.46 5.29 -14.97
CA GLY A 179 11.32 3.96 -15.58
C GLY A 179 12.64 3.19 -15.78
N ARG A 180 13.79 3.74 -15.37
CA ARG A 180 15.09 3.04 -15.43
C ARG A 180 15.26 2.00 -14.33
N LEU A 181 14.44 2.07 -13.28
CA LEU A 181 14.40 1.09 -12.20
C LEU A 181 13.11 0.28 -12.33
N ALA A 182 13.25 -1.00 -12.69
CA ALA A 182 12.15 -1.95 -12.75
C ALA A 182 11.41 -2.04 -11.40
N ALA A 183 10.09 -2.16 -11.42
CA ALA A 183 9.25 -2.20 -10.21
C ALA A 183 9.65 -3.33 -9.24
N VAL A 184 10.08 -4.49 -9.77
CA VAL A 184 10.58 -5.61 -8.95
C VAL A 184 11.85 -5.22 -8.17
N ARG A 185 12.76 -4.47 -8.79
CA ARG A 185 14.00 -3.99 -8.13
C ARG A 185 13.69 -2.89 -7.13
N ALA A 186 12.80 -1.96 -7.45
CA ALA A 186 12.31 -0.95 -6.52
C ALA A 186 11.67 -1.60 -5.27
N ALA A 187 10.84 -2.64 -5.47
CA ALA A 187 10.24 -3.39 -4.37
C ALA A 187 11.30 -4.08 -3.51
N ALA A 188 12.34 -4.67 -4.10
CA ALA A 188 13.42 -5.30 -3.35
C ALA A 188 14.20 -4.28 -2.49
N GLN A 189 14.57 -3.13 -3.07
CA GLN A 189 15.26 -2.06 -2.34
C GLN A 189 14.44 -1.58 -1.14
N LEU A 190 13.14 -1.32 -1.33
CA LEU A 190 12.26 -0.89 -0.25
C LEU A 190 11.95 -2.00 0.76
N THR A 191 12.00 -3.27 0.34
CA THR A 191 11.91 -4.42 1.26
C THR A 191 13.11 -4.42 2.21
N ASP A 192 14.32 -4.23 1.69
CA ASP A 192 15.53 -4.17 2.51
C ASP A 192 15.48 -2.97 3.46
N VAL A 193 15.03 -1.80 2.98
CA VAL A 193 14.82 -0.62 3.84
C VAL A 193 13.88 -0.94 4.99
N LEU A 194 12.76 -1.62 4.72
CA LEU A 194 11.81 -2.00 5.77
C LEU A 194 12.41 -2.99 6.76
N ARG A 195 13.15 -4.02 6.30
CA ARG A 195 13.83 -4.98 7.18
C ARG A 195 14.79 -4.27 8.15
N HIS A 196 15.63 -3.38 7.63
CA HIS A 196 16.54 -2.59 8.45
C HIS A 196 15.77 -1.68 9.43
N ALA A 197 14.69 -1.03 8.97
CA ALA A 197 13.91 -0.12 9.79
C ALA A 197 13.13 -0.83 10.92
N THR A 198 12.70 -2.07 10.72
CA THR A 198 11.98 -2.88 11.72
C THR A 198 12.91 -3.79 12.55
N GLY A 199 14.22 -3.73 12.33
CA GLY A 199 15.19 -4.55 13.07
C GLY A 199 15.25 -6.02 12.64
N ALA A 200 14.63 -6.38 11.51
CA ALA A 200 14.75 -7.71 10.91
C ALA A 200 16.10 -7.81 10.15
N ARG A 201 16.92 -8.79 10.52
CA ARG A 201 18.16 -9.14 9.81
C ARG A 201 17.90 -10.21 8.76
#